data_AF-A0AAD4KCY7-F1
#
_entry.id   AF-A0AAD4KCY7-F1
#
_cell.length_a   1.000
_cell.length_b   1.000
_cell.length_c   1.000
_cell.angle_alpha   90.00
_cell.angle_beta   90.00
_cell.angle_gamma   90.00
#
_symmetry.space_group_name_H-M   'P 1'
#
loop_
_entity.id
_entity.type
_entity.pdbx_description
1 polymer ?
#
loop_
_entity_poly.entity_id
_entity_poly.type
_entity_poly.pdbx_seq_one_letter_code
_entity_poly.pdbx_strand_id
1 'polypeptide(L)'
;ERRIDNSTNPIVLPRLHDLRGYRLPTLIGGSAPRLIVYRRSQGDIFYGGYVGHLMHCFQVKYNCRLVQLLPMNESTLVPAQQLTNAVRSGSVQFALAATYMELPPNNYTYPFELLNWCLMLPVPGLVPHSQLYARVLDLDTFLVVLAALVLTSLLLAVGLRRHGYRVQPIEFLLHDNCLRGALGQSFNEVLGAPMFVRGIYLLICVLGFLLTAWYNSYFAAYVTSGPREKAYSSFDDILSSGFKIVIWSPEYQQLIKYTERMQRFESIFNIEPDFAQYLRRRESFDTQFGYMMPQEKWHVVQQQQLVFTAPLFSFHRNLCIYRGFPISFPIAPNSVFREPLERLIGEATATGLMAHWRDMAFSEMITAGKLSLADLGKPNEFRAMRLMDLHYILIAGALMMTLAFIVFLLEQLHHWRAE
;
A
#
# COMPACT_ATOMS: atom_id res chain seq x y z
N GLU A 1 -59.85 13.59 14.28
CA GLU A 1 -59.65 13.35 12.84
C GLU A 1 -60.68 14.14 12.05
N ARG A 2 -60.25 15.10 11.21
CA ARG A 2 -61.13 15.76 10.23
C ARG A 2 -60.68 15.32 8.84
N ARG A 3 -61.50 14.52 8.16
CA ARG A 3 -61.33 14.17 6.75
C ARG A 3 -61.53 15.44 5.93
N ILE A 4 -60.49 15.88 5.25
CA ILE A 4 -60.58 16.89 4.20
C ILE A 4 -60.96 16.12 2.93
N ASP A 5 -62.26 15.90 2.74
CA ASP A 5 -62.79 15.52 1.44
C ASP A 5 -62.86 16.80 0.60
N ASN A 6 -61.81 17.07 -0.20
CA ASN A 6 -61.82 18.15 -1.17
C ASN A 6 -61.76 17.56 -2.57
N SER A 7 -62.93 17.42 -3.20
CA SER A 7 -63.12 16.98 -4.59
C SER A 7 -62.80 18.09 -5.61
N THR A 8 -61.77 18.89 -5.33
CA THR A 8 -61.22 19.87 -6.27
C THR A 8 -59.89 19.34 -6.74
N ASN A 9 -59.66 19.37 -8.07
CA ASN A 9 -58.47 18.90 -8.78
C ASN A 9 -57.24 18.73 -7.88
N PRO A 10 -56.61 17.54 -7.78
CA PRO A 10 -55.42 17.38 -6.97
C PRO A 10 -54.39 18.42 -7.41
N ILE A 11 -54.13 19.41 -6.54
CA ILE A 11 -53.19 20.51 -6.81
C ILE A 11 -51.80 19.94 -7.11
N VAL A 12 -51.50 18.76 -6.56
CA VAL A 12 -50.32 17.95 -6.85
C VAL A 12 -50.73 16.77 -7.74
N LEU A 13 -50.67 16.96 -9.06
CA LEU A 13 -50.73 15.86 -10.01
C LEU A 13 -49.39 15.08 -9.94
N PRO A 14 -49.41 13.74 -9.86
CA PRO A 14 -48.20 12.93 -9.84
C PRO A 14 -47.56 12.86 -11.25
N ARG A 15 -47.01 13.98 -11.70
CA ARG A 15 -46.42 14.18 -13.03
C ARG A 15 -45.01 13.60 -13.16
N LEU A 16 -44.41 13.17 -12.05
CA LEU A 16 -43.03 12.67 -12.00
C LEU A 16 -42.93 11.18 -12.30
N HIS A 17 -44.04 10.43 -12.38
CA HIS A 17 -44.01 9.00 -12.75
C HIS A 17 -43.68 8.77 -14.21
N ASP A 18 -44.07 9.68 -15.10
CA ASP A 18 -43.80 9.60 -16.53
C ASP A 18 -43.59 11.02 -17.08
N LEU A 19 -42.35 11.31 -17.46
CA LEU A 19 -41.94 12.60 -18.00
C LEU A 19 -42.12 12.68 -19.53
N ARG A 20 -42.70 11.65 -20.17
CA ARG A 20 -43.06 11.61 -21.60
C ARG A 20 -41.93 12.01 -22.55
N GLY A 21 -40.71 11.55 -22.27
CA GLY A 21 -39.52 11.85 -23.06
C GLY A 21 -38.92 13.23 -22.83
N TYR A 22 -39.28 13.92 -21.73
CA TYR A 22 -38.74 15.25 -21.41
C TYR A 22 -37.21 15.25 -21.44
N ARG A 23 -36.64 16.27 -22.11
CA ARG A 23 -35.20 16.49 -22.17
C ARG A 23 -34.75 17.28 -20.95
N LEU A 24 -34.29 16.57 -19.93
CA LEU A 24 -33.88 17.14 -18.66
C LEU A 24 -32.40 17.55 -18.73
N PRO A 25 -32.07 18.85 -18.64
CA PRO A 25 -30.69 19.30 -18.61
C PRO A 25 -30.00 18.87 -17.32
N THR A 26 -28.86 18.21 -17.46
CA THR A 26 -28.04 17.74 -16.34
C THR A 26 -26.57 17.98 -16.60
N LEU A 27 -25.78 18.00 -15.53
CA LEU A 27 -24.33 17.96 -15.61
C LEU A 27 -23.83 16.61 -15.06
N ILE A 28 -22.91 16.01 -15.79
CA ILE A 28 -22.29 14.74 -15.48
C ILE A 28 -20.78 15.00 -15.40
N GLY A 29 -20.13 14.47 -14.36
CA GLY A 29 -18.70 14.62 -14.17
C GLY A 29 -18.15 13.64 -13.14
N GLY A 30 -16.82 13.57 -13.06
CA GLY A 30 -16.11 12.56 -12.26
C GLY A 30 -15.05 11.84 -13.07
N SER A 31 -14.62 10.68 -12.59
CA SER A 31 -13.60 9.85 -13.23
C SER A 31 -13.92 8.36 -13.08
N ALA A 32 -13.25 7.54 -13.88
CA ALA A 32 -13.37 6.09 -13.81
C ALA A 32 -12.83 5.55 -12.47
N PRO A 33 -13.50 4.57 -11.82
CA PRO A 33 -14.55 3.72 -12.40
C PRO A 33 -15.99 4.22 -12.22
N ARG A 34 -16.22 5.34 -11.53
CA ARG A 34 -17.59 5.84 -11.25
C ARG A 34 -18.35 6.15 -12.52
N LEU A 35 -17.69 6.86 -13.41
CA LEU A 35 -18.20 7.32 -14.68
C LEU A 35 -17.18 6.96 -15.76
N ILE A 36 -17.63 6.18 -16.74
CA ILE A 36 -16.82 5.76 -17.88
C ILE A 36 -17.47 6.36 -19.13
N VAL A 37 -16.77 7.26 -19.80
CA VAL A 37 -17.29 7.92 -21.01
C VAL A 37 -16.56 7.37 -22.22
N TYR A 38 -17.29 6.79 -23.16
CA TYR A 38 -16.72 6.28 -24.41
C TYR A 38 -17.73 6.35 -25.56
N ARG A 39 -17.23 6.47 -26.78
CA ARG A 39 -18.05 6.40 -27.99
C ARG A 39 -18.24 4.96 -28.44
N ARG A 40 -19.49 4.55 -28.70
CA ARG A 40 -19.80 3.25 -29.30
C ARG A 40 -19.47 3.26 -30.80
N SER A 41 -19.39 2.08 -31.41
CA SER A 41 -19.19 1.91 -32.87
C SER A 41 -20.19 2.68 -33.73
N GLN A 42 -21.40 2.93 -33.21
CA GLN A 42 -22.47 3.70 -33.87
C GLN A 42 -22.28 5.22 -33.82
N GLY A 43 -21.25 5.73 -33.12
CA GLY A 43 -20.94 7.17 -33.01
C GLY A 43 -21.54 7.86 -31.78
N ASP A 44 -22.48 7.22 -31.09
CA ASP A 44 -23.12 7.76 -29.88
C ASP A 44 -22.20 7.68 -28.64
N ILE A 45 -22.28 8.71 -27.79
CA ILE A 45 -21.60 8.74 -26.50
C ILE A 45 -22.39 7.87 -25.51
N PHE A 46 -21.72 6.90 -24.92
CA PHE A 46 -22.26 6.06 -23.86
C PHE A 46 -21.59 6.39 -22.53
N TYR A 47 -22.40 6.38 -21.47
CA TYR A 47 -21.99 6.60 -20.10
C TYR A 47 -22.08 5.26 -19.35
N GLY A 48 -20.94 4.62 -19.15
CA GLY A 48 -20.79 3.42 -18.31
C GLY A 48 -20.34 3.75 -16.89
N GLY A 49 -19.94 2.71 -16.17
CA GLY A 49 -19.71 2.78 -14.72
C GLY A 49 -21.02 2.88 -13.95
N TYR A 50 -20.96 2.73 -12.63
CA TYR A 50 -22.16 2.66 -11.80
C TYR A 50 -22.97 3.97 -11.75
N VAL A 51 -22.35 5.14 -11.98
CA VAL A 51 -23.09 6.40 -12.16
C VAL A 51 -23.79 6.44 -13.52
N GLY A 52 -23.14 5.93 -14.58
CA GLY A 52 -23.74 5.84 -15.91
C GLY A 52 -24.94 4.89 -15.97
N HIS A 53 -24.85 3.75 -15.30
CA HIS A 53 -25.98 2.82 -15.18
C HIS A 53 -27.13 3.37 -14.35
N LEU A 54 -26.83 4.06 -13.23
CA LEU A 54 -27.85 4.75 -12.45
C LEU A 54 -28.57 5.81 -13.29
N MET A 55 -27.82 6.56 -14.10
CA MET A 55 -28.36 7.54 -15.04
C MET A 55 -29.32 6.90 -16.04
N HIS A 56 -28.90 5.80 -16.66
CA HIS A 56 -29.73 5.05 -17.60
C HIS A 56 -31.02 4.53 -16.93
N CYS A 57 -30.92 4.01 -15.71
CA CYS A 57 -32.09 3.56 -14.94
C CYS A 57 -33.06 4.71 -14.65
N PHE A 58 -32.56 5.91 -14.34
CA PHE A 58 -33.41 7.09 -14.14
C PHE A 58 -34.17 7.47 -15.41
N GLN A 59 -33.49 7.45 -16.56
CA GLN A 59 -34.09 7.74 -17.86
C GLN A 59 -35.20 6.76 -18.23
N VAL A 60 -34.96 5.47 -18.03
CA VAL A 60 -35.93 4.41 -18.33
C VAL A 60 -37.11 4.46 -17.36
N LYS A 61 -36.85 4.57 -16.05
CA LYS A 61 -37.89 4.51 -15.01
C LYS A 61 -38.87 5.67 -15.08
N TYR A 62 -38.39 6.88 -15.35
CA TYR A 62 -39.21 8.09 -15.38
C TYR A 62 -39.51 8.56 -16.82
N ASN A 63 -39.17 7.76 -17.83
CA ASN A 63 -39.35 8.07 -19.25
C ASN A 63 -38.85 9.48 -19.60
N CYS A 64 -37.57 9.76 -19.37
CA CYS A 64 -36.94 11.04 -19.67
C CYS A 64 -35.58 10.87 -20.36
N ARG A 65 -35.09 11.95 -20.98
CA ARG A 65 -33.75 11.98 -21.58
C ARG A 65 -32.89 12.98 -20.84
N LEU A 66 -31.85 12.51 -20.18
CA LEU A 66 -30.86 13.37 -19.54
C LEU A 66 -29.93 13.91 -20.62
N VAL A 67 -29.79 15.24 -20.67
CA VAL A 67 -29.01 15.94 -21.69
C VAL A 67 -27.87 16.67 -20.99
N GLN A 68 -26.65 16.25 -21.31
CA GLN A 68 -25.43 16.92 -20.85
C GLN A 68 -25.33 18.30 -21.50
N LEU A 69 -25.27 19.36 -20.68
CA LEU A 69 -25.18 20.75 -21.17
C LEU A 69 -23.76 21.17 -21.59
N LEU A 70 -22.73 20.56 -21.00
CA LEU A 70 -21.33 20.86 -21.33
C LEU A 70 -20.80 19.85 -22.35
N PRO A 71 -20.11 20.27 -23.42
CA PRO A 71 -19.47 19.34 -24.34
C PRO A 71 -18.44 18.51 -23.55
N MET A 72 -18.72 17.22 -23.40
CA MET A 72 -17.79 16.26 -22.81
C MET A 72 -17.01 15.59 -23.93
N ASN A 73 -15.73 15.89 -24.03
CA ASN A 73 -14.80 15.05 -24.77
C ASN A 73 -14.32 13.91 -23.88
N GLU A 74 -13.99 12.77 -24.49
CA GLU A 74 -13.42 11.61 -23.82
C GLU A 74 -12.13 11.89 -23.01
N SER A 75 -11.49 13.03 -23.29
CA SER A 75 -10.25 13.51 -22.67
C SER A 75 -10.44 14.65 -21.66
N THR A 76 -11.63 15.26 -21.56
CA THR A 76 -11.92 16.39 -20.66
C THR A 76 -12.90 15.96 -19.58
N LEU A 77 -12.40 15.26 -18.58
CA LEU A 77 -13.19 14.91 -17.39
C LEU A 77 -13.32 16.15 -16.51
N VAL A 78 -14.55 16.65 -16.33
CA VAL A 78 -14.81 17.75 -15.41
C VAL A 78 -14.78 17.20 -13.97
N PRO A 79 -13.96 17.78 -13.07
CA PRO A 79 -13.95 17.38 -11.67
C PRO A 79 -15.34 17.55 -11.05
N ALA A 80 -15.82 16.51 -10.37
CA ALA A 80 -17.18 16.49 -9.81
C ALA A 80 -17.47 17.68 -8.88
N GLN A 81 -16.47 18.13 -8.11
CA GLN A 81 -16.60 19.26 -7.19
C GLN A 81 -16.88 20.60 -7.90
N GLN A 82 -16.41 20.79 -9.14
CA GLN A 82 -16.64 22.02 -9.88
C GLN A 82 -18.11 22.15 -10.33
N LEU A 83 -18.80 21.01 -10.48
CA LEU A 83 -20.20 20.97 -10.91
C LEU A 83 -21.19 21.40 -9.82
N THR A 84 -20.78 21.39 -8.55
CA THR A 84 -21.60 21.83 -7.42
C THR A 84 -22.00 23.31 -7.55
N ASN A 85 -21.11 24.15 -8.08
CA ASN A 85 -21.37 25.58 -8.28
C ASN A 85 -22.49 25.83 -9.30
N ALA A 86 -22.56 25.01 -10.35
CA ALA A 86 -23.60 25.12 -11.38
C ALA A 86 -24.99 24.71 -10.86
N VAL A 87 -25.05 23.78 -9.89
CA VAL A 87 -26.29 23.45 -9.18
C VAL A 87 -26.68 24.61 -8.25
N ARG A 88 -25.71 25.19 -7.52
CA ARG A 88 -25.94 26.33 -6.62
C ARG A 88 -26.39 27.59 -7.36
N SER A 89 -25.88 27.85 -8.56
CA SER A 89 -26.30 28.98 -9.40
C SER A 89 -27.67 28.79 -10.06
N GLY A 90 -28.27 27.59 -9.93
CA GLY A 90 -29.57 27.26 -10.54
C GLY A 90 -29.49 26.96 -12.04
N SER A 91 -28.29 26.79 -12.60
CA SER A 91 -28.11 26.48 -14.03
C SER A 91 -28.63 25.08 -14.39
N VAL A 92 -28.54 24.13 -13.45
CA VAL A 92 -29.15 22.80 -13.53
C VAL A 92 -29.79 22.41 -12.20
N GLN A 93 -30.79 21.54 -12.24
CA GLN A 93 -31.48 21.10 -11.03
C GLN A 93 -30.66 20.10 -10.19
N PHE A 94 -29.89 19.24 -10.84
CA PHE A 94 -28.94 18.32 -10.20
C PHE A 94 -27.79 18.00 -11.14
N ALA A 95 -26.69 17.52 -10.58
CA ALA A 95 -25.57 16.97 -11.35
C ALA A 95 -25.25 15.55 -10.89
N LEU A 96 -25.03 14.65 -11.84
CA LEU A 96 -24.52 13.30 -11.59
C LEU A 96 -23.00 13.36 -11.47
N ALA A 97 -22.58 13.97 -10.37
CA ALA A 97 -21.20 14.25 -10.02
C ALA A 97 -20.93 13.76 -8.59
N ALA A 98 -20.08 12.74 -8.46
CA ALA A 98 -19.75 12.15 -7.16
C ALA A 98 -18.94 13.13 -6.31
N THR A 99 -19.56 13.78 -5.32
CA THR A 99 -18.91 14.77 -4.46
C THR A 99 -19.08 14.44 -2.98
N TYR A 100 -18.16 14.97 -2.19
CA TYR A 100 -18.27 15.01 -0.73
C TYR A 100 -19.48 15.86 -0.33
N MET A 101 -20.25 15.38 0.65
CA MET A 101 -21.33 16.15 1.25
C MET A 101 -20.74 17.26 2.13
N GLU A 102 -21.12 18.51 1.85
CA GLU A 102 -20.80 19.65 2.72
C GLU A 102 -22.02 19.98 3.60
N LEU A 103 -21.78 20.50 4.80
CA LEU A 103 -22.84 20.97 5.69
C LEU A 103 -23.26 22.41 5.30
N PRO A 104 -24.57 22.73 5.25
CA PRO A 104 -25.72 21.84 5.49
C PRO A 104 -26.00 20.88 4.31
N PRO A 105 -26.52 19.67 4.58
CA PRO A 105 -26.67 18.60 3.58
C PRO A 105 -27.78 18.87 2.55
N ASN A 106 -28.55 19.93 2.71
CA ASN A 106 -29.72 20.24 1.88
C ASN A 106 -29.38 20.41 0.38
N ASN A 107 -28.12 20.58 0.01
CA ASN A 107 -27.70 20.70 -1.39
C ASN A 107 -27.25 19.37 -2.01
N TYR A 108 -27.48 18.25 -1.33
CA TYR A 108 -27.03 16.92 -1.73
C TYR A 108 -28.16 15.90 -1.62
N THR A 109 -28.06 14.84 -2.41
CA THR A 109 -28.94 13.67 -2.33
C THR A 109 -28.54 12.77 -1.15
N TYR A 110 -29.40 11.78 -0.86
CA TYR A 110 -28.98 10.59 -0.11
C TYR A 110 -27.68 10.00 -0.71
N PRO A 111 -26.71 9.60 0.13
CA PRO A 111 -25.43 9.08 -0.34
C PRO A 111 -25.62 7.76 -1.09
N PHE A 112 -24.97 7.65 -2.25
CA PHE A 112 -25.00 6.44 -3.07
C PHE A 112 -23.76 5.56 -2.88
N GLU A 113 -22.73 6.09 -2.21
CA GLU A 113 -21.48 5.39 -1.92
C GLU A 113 -20.91 5.85 -0.57
N LEU A 114 -20.30 4.91 0.15
CA LEU A 114 -19.50 5.18 1.35
C LEU A 114 -18.03 5.02 1.01
N LEU A 115 -17.29 6.12 1.07
CA LEU A 115 -15.92 6.20 0.61
C LEU A 115 -14.91 5.89 1.71
N ASN A 116 -14.00 4.96 1.44
CA ASN A 116 -12.75 4.83 2.17
C ASN A 116 -11.63 5.45 1.33
N TRP A 117 -10.95 6.47 1.88
CA TRP A 117 -9.90 7.20 1.18
C TRP A 117 -8.55 6.91 1.79
N CYS A 118 -7.68 6.23 1.04
CA CYS A 118 -6.49 5.60 1.58
C CYS A 118 -5.28 5.75 0.65
N LEU A 119 -4.11 5.45 1.19
CA LEU A 119 -2.87 5.48 0.44
C LEU A 119 -2.66 4.20 -0.38
N MET A 120 -2.38 4.40 -1.66
CA MET A 120 -1.71 3.44 -2.52
C MET A 120 -0.20 3.75 -2.48
N LEU A 121 0.60 2.81 -1.97
CA LEU A 121 2.04 2.98 -1.83
C LEU A 121 2.78 1.95 -2.67
N PRO A 122 3.97 2.28 -3.19
CA PRO A 122 4.76 1.31 -3.91
C PRO A 122 5.09 0.13 -2.99
N VAL A 123 5.08 -1.06 -3.58
CA VAL A 123 5.58 -2.26 -2.91
C VAL A 123 7.07 -2.05 -2.61
N PRO A 124 7.51 -2.31 -1.36
CA PRO A 124 8.92 -2.16 -1.00
C PRO A 124 9.83 -3.00 -1.89
N GLY A 125 10.99 -2.44 -2.23
CA GLY A 125 12.00 -3.12 -3.02
C GLY A 125 12.52 -4.37 -2.32
N LEU A 126 13.19 -5.22 -3.10
CA LEU A 126 13.98 -6.31 -2.55
C LEU A 126 15.21 -5.74 -1.83
N VAL A 127 15.57 -6.33 -0.70
CA VAL A 127 16.80 -5.98 0.01
C VAL A 127 18.00 -6.22 -0.92
N PRO A 128 18.96 -5.27 -1.03
CA PRO A 128 20.15 -5.46 -1.85
C PRO A 128 20.91 -6.73 -1.47
N HIS A 129 21.44 -7.45 -2.47
CA HIS A 129 22.17 -8.71 -2.26
C HIS A 129 23.33 -8.58 -1.28
N SER A 130 23.98 -7.41 -1.23
CA SER A 130 25.07 -7.14 -0.31
C SER A 130 24.68 -7.17 1.16
N GLN A 131 23.42 -6.85 1.48
CA GLN A 131 22.92 -6.80 2.85
C GLN A 131 22.38 -8.16 3.32
N LEU A 132 22.19 -9.12 2.41
CA LEU A 132 21.62 -10.44 2.75
C LEU A 132 22.45 -11.15 3.82
N TYR A 133 23.78 -11.06 3.75
CA TYR A 133 24.69 -11.70 4.71
C TYR A 133 24.50 -11.20 6.14
N ALA A 134 24.28 -9.89 6.31
CA ALA A 134 24.02 -9.28 7.61
C ALA A 134 22.60 -9.56 8.10
N ARG A 135 21.63 -9.69 7.19
CA ARG A 135 20.23 -9.99 7.51
C ARG A 135 19.99 -11.41 8.02
N VAL A 136 20.82 -12.39 7.63
CA VAL A 136 20.73 -13.73 8.22
C VAL A 136 21.15 -13.69 9.70
N LEU A 137 22.10 -12.82 10.03
CA LEU A 137 22.64 -12.64 11.38
C LEU A 137 22.18 -11.31 11.98
N ASP A 138 20.86 -11.10 12.02
CA ASP A 138 20.27 -9.93 12.68
C ASP A 138 20.74 -9.84 14.15
N LEU A 139 20.79 -8.62 14.70
CA LEU A 139 21.41 -8.32 16.00
C LEU A 139 20.96 -9.26 17.12
N ASP A 140 19.65 -9.49 17.23
CA ASP A 140 19.09 -10.36 18.27
C ASP A 140 19.62 -11.80 18.13
N THR A 141 19.71 -12.31 16.91
CA THR A 141 20.23 -13.65 16.65
C THR A 141 21.73 -13.72 16.88
N PHE A 142 22.48 -12.69 16.50
CA PHE A 142 23.90 -12.57 16.80
C PHE A 142 24.15 -12.63 18.32
N LEU A 143 23.36 -11.91 19.12
CA LEU A 143 23.47 -11.91 20.57
C LEU A 143 23.15 -13.28 21.18
N VAL A 144 22.17 -14.00 20.64
CA VAL A 144 21.86 -15.38 21.06
C VAL A 144 23.00 -16.34 20.74
N VAL A 145 23.58 -16.25 19.54
CA VAL A 145 24.75 -17.07 19.14
C VAL A 145 25.96 -16.76 20.02
N LEU A 146 26.22 -15.48 20.29
CA LEU A 146 27.29 -15.03 21.19
C LEU A 146 27.06 -15.56 22.62
N ALA A 147 25.83 -15.47 23.14
CA ALA A 147 25.49 -15.99 24.46
C ALA A 147 25.67 -17.51 24.55
N ALA A 148 25.27 -18.26 23.51
CA ALA A 148 25.49 -19.71 23.44
C ALA A 148 26.98 -20.05 23.39
N LEU A 149 27.79 -19.26 22.68
CA LEU A 149 29.25 -19.42 22.61
C LEU A 149 29.93 -19.16 23.95
N VAL A 150 29.52 -18.10 24.66
CA VAL A 150 30.03 -17.79 26.01
C VAL A 150 29.62 -18.88 27.00
N LEU A 151 28.37 -19.35 26.95
CA LEU A 151 27.88 -20.42 27.81
C LEU A 151 28.64 -21.73 27.59
N THR A 152 28.83 -22.13 26.33
CA THR A 152 29.61 -23.34 26.00
C THR A 152 31.08 -23.20 26.37
N SER A 153 31.68 -22.02 26.20
CA SER A 153 33.04 -21.70 26.67
C SER A 153 33.15 -21.82 28.19
N LEU A 154 32.20 -21.25 28.94
CA LEU A 154 32.15 -21.34 30.40
C LEU A 154 32.03 -22.80 30.86
N LEU A 155 31.13 -23.57 30.25
CA LEU A 155 30.93 -24.98 30.58
C LEU A 155 32.21 -25.81 30.34
N LEU A 156 32.87 -25.59 29.21
CA LEU A 156 34.13 -26.27 28.88
C LEU A 156 35.25 -25.86 29.84
N ALA A 157 35.44 -24.56 30.08
CA ALA A 157 36.45 -24.00 30.98
C ALA A 157 36.28 -24.49 32.44
N VAL A 158 35.04 -24.51 32.94
CA VAL A 158 34.73 -25.05 34.28
C VAL A 158 34.94 -26.56 34.33
N GLY A 159 34.52 -27.29 33.29
CA GLY A 159 34.70 -28.73 33.19
C GLY A 159 36.18 -29.14 33.21
N LEU A 160 37.01 -28.43 32.44
CA LEU A 160 38.46 -28.61 32.39
C LEU A 160 39.12 -28.25 33.73
N ARG A 161 38.78 -27.10 34.32
CA ARG A 161 39.33 -26.68 35.62
C ARG A 161 38.99 -27.65 36.75
N ARG A 162 37.77 -28.21 36.78
CA ARG A 162 37.36 -29.19 37.79
C ARG A 162 38.14 -30.51 37.70
N HIS A 163 38.60 -30.90 36.52
CA HIS A 163 39.38 -32.12 36.31
C HIS A 163 40.90 -31.86 36.33
N GLY A 164 41.34 -30.71 36.83
CA GLY A 164 42.76 -30.41 37.07
C GLY A 164 43.52 -29.85 35.87
N TYR A 165 42.84 -29.54 34.76
CA TYR A 165 43.47 -28.91 33.60
C TYR A 165 43.66 -27.40 33.82
N ARG A 166 44.76 -26.84 33.28
CA ARG A 166 45.04 -25.40 33.34
C ARG A 166 44.15 -24.67 32.34
N VAL A 167 43.44 -23.64 32.81
CA VAL A 167 42.52 -22.83 32.01
C VAL A 167 42.80 -21.36 32.29
N GLN A 168 43.06 -20.59 31.25
CA GLN A 168 43.30 -19.15 31.33
C GLN A 168 42.01 -18.40 31.65
N PRO A 169 42.06 -17.23 32.33
CA PRO A 169 40.85 -16.48 32.68
C PRO A 169 40.03 -16.03 31.44
N ILE A 170 40.68 -15.76 30.30
CA ILE A 170 39.99 -15.39 29.06
C ILE A 170 39.19 -16.54 28.44
N GLU A 171 39.61 -17.78 28.66
CA GLU A 171 38.94 -18.99 28.13
C GLU A 171 37.58 -19.25 28.80
N PHE A 172 37.30 -18.61 29.95
CA PHE A 172 35.97 -18.62 30.57
C PHE A 172 34.96 -17.79 29.79
N LEU A 173 35.43 -16.75 29.10
CA LEU A 173 34.60 -15.89 28.27
C LEU A 173 34.52 -16.43 26.84
N LEU A 174 35.67 -16.73 26.23
CA LEU A 174 35.76 -17.20 24.86
C LEU A 174 36.87 -18.24 24.73
N HIS A 175 36.48 -19.51 24.63
CA HIS A 175 37.44 -20.59 24.45
C HIS A 175 37.71 -20.82 22.95
N ASP A 176 38.99 -20.90 22.56
CA ASP A 176 39.41 -21.11 21.15
C ASP A 176 38.76 -22.34 20.50
N ASN A 177 38.72 -23.48 21.21
CA ASN A 177 38.04 -24.70 20.73
C ASN A 177 36.53 -24.49 20.50
N CYS A 178 35.84 -23.71 21.35
CA CYS A 178 34.42 -23.40 21.17
C CYS A 178 34.20 -22.50 19.95
N LEU A 179 35.06 -21.50 19.75
CA LEU A 179 34.99 -20.61 18.59
C LEU A 179 35.23 -21.38 17.29
N ARG A 180 36.29 -22.20 17.23
CA ARG A 180 36.60 -23.06 16.09
C ARG A 180 35.45 -24.03 15.80
N GLY A 181 34.93 -24.68 16.82
CA GLY A 181 33.81 -25.60 16.69
C GLY A 181 32.54 -24.92 16.20
N ALA A 182 32.20 -23.74 16.72
CA ALA A 182 31.04 -22.96 16.27
C ALA A 182 31.16 -22.52 14.80
N LEU A 183 32.38 -22.24 14.32
CA LEU A 183 32.69 -21.92 12.93
C LEU A 183 32.83 -23.16 12.02
N GLY A 184 32.65 -24.38 12.56
CA GLY A 184 32.81 -25.63 11.81
C GLY A 184 34.27 -25.99 11.49
N GLN A 185 35.24 -25.40 12.19
CA GLN A 185 36.66 -25.71 12.06
C GLN A 185 37.07 -26.86 12.98
N SER A 186 38.14 -27.57 12.60
CA SER A 186 38.75 -28.60 13.43
C SER A 186 39.40 -28.01 14.69
N PHE A 187 39.24 -28.68 15.83
CA PHE A 187 39.84 -28.30 17.10
C PHE A 187 40.38 -29.54 17.83
N ASN A 188 41.26 -29.31 18.82
CA ASN A 188 41.98 -30.37 19.50
C ASN A 188 41.34 -30.69 20.87
N GLU A 189 41.08 -31.96 21.09
CA GLU A 189 40.67 -32.51 22.39
C GLU A 189 41.89 -32.69 23.30
N VAL A 190 41.73 -32.42 24.60
CA VAL A 190 42.80 -32.63 25.58
C VAL A 190 43.02 -34.14 25.83
N LEU A 191 44.28 -34.56 25.92
CA LEU A 191 44.64 -35.95 26.22
C LEU A 191 44.03 -36.41 27.57
N GLY A 192 43.38 -37.57 27.55
CA GLY A 192 42.78 -38.19 28.74
C GLY A 192 41.48 -37.53 29.21
N ALA A 193 40.75 -36.83 28.34
CA ALA A 193 39.53 -36.13 28.73
C ALA A 193 38.46 -37.08 29.33
N PRO A 194 37.84 -36.71 30.47
CA PRO A 194 36.77 -37.48 31.09
C PRO A 194 35.50 -37.43 30.24
N MET A 195 34.66 -38.48 30.32
CA MET A 195 33.46 -38.63 29.47
C MET A 195 32.54 -37.39 29.44
N PHE A 196 32.41 -36.68 30.56
CA PHE A 196 31.65 -35.43 30.65
C PHE A 196 32.21 -34.33 29.72
N VAL A 197 33.53 -34.12 29.73
CA VAL A 197 34.21 -33.12 28.88
C VAL A 197 34.14 -33.55 27.41
N ARG A 198 34.24 -34.84 27.11
CA ARG A 198 34.03 -35.38 25.74
C ARG A 198 32.61 -35.10 25.24
N GLY A 199 31.61 -35.20 26.12
CA GLY A 199 30.23 -34.81 25.83
C GLY A 199 30.10 -33.33 25.47
N ILE A 200 30.84 -32.44 26.15
CA ILE A 200 30.86 -31.01 25.82
C ILE A 200 31.51 -30.77 24.44
N TYR A 201 32.60 -31.46 24.11
CA TYR A 201 33.20 -31.37 22.77
C TYR A 201 32.23 -31.84 21.66
N LEU A 202 31.48 -32.92 21.89
CA LEU A 202 30.43 -33.36 20.96
C LEU A 202 29.31 -32.32 20.83
N LEU A 203 28.89 -31.70 21.94
CA LEU A 203 27.89 -30.63 21.93
C LEU A 203 28.37 -29.44 21.08
N ILE A 204 29.64 -29.05 21.19
CA ILE A 204 30.24 -27.99 20.38
C ILE A 204 30.19 -28.36 18.89
N CYS A 205 30.51 -29.61 18.52
CA CYS A 205 30.39 -30.08 17.13
C CYS A 205 28.95 -30.00 16.61
N VAL A 206 27.97 -30.46 17.41
CA VAL A 206 26.55 -30.40 17.04
C VAL A 206 26.10 -28.94 16.89
N LEU A 207 26.52 -28.06 17.81
CA LEU A 207 26.22 -26.63 17.74
C LEU A 207 26.77 -26.01 16.45
N GLY A 208 28.04 -26.26 16.11
CA GLY A 208 28.65 -25.78 14.87
C GLY A 208 27.93 -26.28 13.61
N PHE A 209 27.56 -27.57 13.60
CA PHE A 209 26.76 -28.15 12.51
C PHE A 209 25.41 -27.46 12.36
N LEU A 210 24.68 -27.27 13.46
CA LEU A 210 23.37 -26.61 13.45
C LEU A 210 23.47 -25.15 13.02
N LEU A 211 24.46 -24.39 13.52
CA LEU A 211 24.69 -22.99 13.12
C LEU A 211 25.00 -22.88 11.62
N THR A 212 25.87 -23.75 11.10
CA THR A 212 26.24 -23.77 9.69
C THR A 212 25.05 -24.14 8.80
N ALA A 213 24.29 -25.17 9.19
CA ALA A 213 23.10 -25.60 8.46
C ALA A 213 22.01 -24.52 8.47
N TRP A 214 21.76 -23.90 9.62
CA TRP A 214 20.82 -22.80 9.78
C TRP A 214 21.21 -21.63 8.87
N TYR A 215 22.44 -21.12 8.98
CA TYR A 215 22.90 -20.00 8.16
C TYR A 215 22.77 -20.27 6.66
N ASN A 216 23.25 -21.43 6.20
CA ASN A 216 23.20 -21.81 4.80
C ASN A 216 21.76 -21.96 4.28
N SER A 217 20.85 -22.51 5.07
CA SER A 217 19.44 -22.66 4.68
C SER A 217 18.74 -21.31 4.51
N TYR A 218 18.93 -20.38 5.44
CA TYR A 218 18.34 -19.04 5.38
C TYR A 218 18.96 -18.21 4.27
N PHE A 219 20.28 -18.28 4.10
CA PHE A 219 20.97 -17.60 3.02
C PHE A 219 20.51 -18.11 1.64
N ALA A 220 20.40 -19.43 1.46
CA ALA A 220 19.88 -20.01 0.22
C ALA A 220 18.43 -19.55 -0.06
N ALA A 221 17.58 -19.47 0.97
CA ALA A 221 16.22 -18.95 0.84
C ALA A 221 16.20 -17.45 0.45
N TYR A 222 17.09 -16.63 1.01
CA TYR A 222 17.19 -15.21 0.67
C TYR A 222 17.75 -14.95 -0.73
N VAL A 223 18.67 -15.79 -1.20
CA VAL A 223 19.19 -15.70 -2.58
C VAL A 223 18.13 -16.10 -3.61
N THR A 224 17.28 -17.07 -3.27
CA THR A 224 16.21 -17.55 -4.18
C THR A 224 14.98 -16.65 -4.16
N SER A 225 14.55 -16.23 -2.97
CA SER A 225 13.46 -15.29 -2.75
C SER A 225 13.93 -14.19 -1.81
N GLY A 226 14.40 -13.08 -2.41
CA GLY A 226 14.88 -11.93 -1.65
C GLY A 226 13.84 -11.43 -0.65
N PRO A 227 14.21 -11.21 0.63
CA PRO A 227 13.33 -10.52 1.55
C PRO A 227 13.09 -9.10 1.03
N ARG A 228 11.88 -8.60 1.23
CA ARG A 228 11.53 -7.21 0.90
C ARG A 228 11.87 -6.29 2.05
N GLU A 229 12.13 -5.03 1.72
CA GLU A 229 12.25 -3.99 2.71
C GLU A 229 10.95 -3.83 3.52
N LYS A 230 11.08 -3.21 4.69
CA LYS A 230 9.95 -3.00 5.60
C LYS A 230 8.94 -2.07 4.93
N ALA A 231 7.70 -2.53 4.79
CA ALA A 231 6.61 -1.71 4.30
C ALA A 231 6.26 -0.57 5.28
N TYR A 232 5.79 0.55 4.73
CA TYR A 232 5.26 1.65 5.53
C TYR A 232 4.01 1.21 6.28
N SER A 233 4.02 1.36 7.61
CA SER A 233 2.91 0.95 8.46
C SER A 233 2.08 2.12 8.99
N SER A 234 2.70 3.31 9.09
CA SER A 234 2.08 4.53 9.62
C SER A 234 2.44 5.78 8.80
N PHE A 235 1.70 6.88 9.01
CA PHE A 235 2.03 8.19 8.43
C PHE A 235 3.34 8.77 9.00
N ASP A 236 3.67 8.47 10.26
CA ASP A 236 4.93 8.86 10.88
C ASP A 236 6.12 8.15 10.21
N ASP A 237 5.97 6.87 9.83
CA ASP A 237 7.00 6.13 9.08
C ASP A 237 7.29 6.82 7.74
N ILE A 238 6.23 7.20 7.02
CA ILE A 238 6.32 7.89 5.72
C ILE A 238 7.03 9.23 5.89
N LEU A 239 6.64 10.01 6.90
CA LEU A 239 7.28 11.28 7.22
C LEU A 239 8.78 11.12 7.50
N SER A 240 9.17 10.12 8.29
CA SER A 240 10.58 9.86 8.63
C SER A 240 11.42 9.43 7.42
N SER A 241 10.81 8.73 6.46
CA SER A 241 11.49 8.30 5.23
C SER A 241 11.67 9.40 4.18
N GLY A 242 10.96 10.53 4.33
CA GLY A 242 10.93 11.61 3.33
C GLY A 242 10.16 11.27 2.04
N PHE A 243 9.47 10.13 2.00
CA PHE A 243 8.68 9.68 0.85
C PHE A 243 7.50 10.63 0.56
N LYS A 244 7.20 10.84 -0.73
CA LYS A 244 6.22 11.83 -1.18
C LYS A 244 4.94 11.19 -1.71
N ILE A 245 3.81 11.79 -1.38
CA ILE A 245 2.48 11.35 -1.79
C ILE A 245 1.83 12.43 -2.64
N VAL A 246 1.42 12.08 -3.85
CA VAL A 246 0.68 12.99 -4.74
C VAL A 246 -0.79 13.04 -4.35
N ILE A 247 -1.31 14.26 -4.23
CA ILE A 247 -2.70 14.54 -3.87
C ILE A 247 -3.23 15.70 -4.70
N TRP A 248 -4.51 15.66 -5.06
CA TRP A 248 -5.14 16.75 -5.80
C TRP A 248 -5.46 17.93 -4.87
N SER A 249 -5.27 19.17 -5.32
CA SER A 249 -5.39 20.37 -4.47
C SER A 249 -6.75 20.50 -3.74
N PRO A 250 -7.92 20.37 -4.40
CA PRO A 250 -9.20 20.37 -3.72
C PRO A 250 -9.44 19.17 -2.78
N GLU A 251 -8.85 18.02 -3.08
CA GLU A 251 -8.84 16.86 -2.16
C GLU A 251 -8.05 17.18 -0.88
N TYR A 252 -6.89 17.81 -1.02
CA TYR A 252 -6.07 18.27 0.12
C TYR A 252 -6.76 19.36 0.93
N GLN A 253 -7.45 20.30 0.28
CA GLN A 253 -8.21 21.34 0.98
C GLN A 253 -9.36 20.75 1.81
N GLN A 254 -10.01 19.69 1.33
CA GLN A 254 -11.01 18.98 2.12
C GLN A 254 -10.33 18.20 3.25
N LEU A 255 -9.18 17.58 2.98
CA LEU A 255 -8.40 16.83 3.97
C LEU A 255 -8.10 17.65 5.24
N ILE A 256 -7.52 18.83 5.05
CA ILE A 256 -7.11 19.70 6.15
C ILE A 256 -8.31 20.30 6.91
N LYS A 257 -9.46 20.48 6.26
CA LYS A 257 -10.68 20.97 6.90
C LYS A 257 -11.29 19.94 7.86
N TYR A 258 -11.28 18.67 7.48
CA TYR A 258 -11.87 17.60 8.28
C TYR A 258 -10.90 17.03 9.31
N THR A 259 -9.59 17.16 9.12
CA THR A 259 -8.59 16.56 10.01
C THR A 259 -7.38 17.47 10.18
N GLU A 260 -7.46 18.41 11.12
CA GLU A 260 -6.37 19.35 11.45
C GLU A 260 -5.05 18.63 11.79
N ARG A 261 -5.13 17.42 12.38
CA ARG A 261 -3.94 16.59 12.66
C ARG A 261 -3.09 16.30 11.41
N MET A 262 -3.70 16.31 10.21
CA MET A 262 -2.98 16.06 8.96
C MET A 262 -2.11 17.23 8.51
N GLN A 263 -2.26 18.41 9.10
CA GLN A 263 -1.36 19.55 8.84
C GLN A 263 0.09 19.24 9.24
N ARG A 264 0.31 18.42 10.28
CA ARG A 264 1.67 17.97 10.67
C ARG A 264 2.37 17.21 9.54
N PHE A 265 1.61 16.55 8.68
CA PHE A 265 2.11 15.74 7.59
C PHE A 265 2.16 16.50 6.27
N GLU A 266 1.92 17.81 6.24
CA GLU A 266 1.93 18.62 5.01
C GLU A 266 3.18 18.38 4.14
N SER A 267 4.35 18.22 4.76
CA SER A 267 5.61 18.02 4.05
C SER A 267 5.68 16.72 3.24
N ILE A 268 4.84 15.71 3.52
CA ILE A 268 4.80 14.46 2.74
C ILE A 268 3.97 14.61 1.47
N PHE A 269 3.06 15.59 1.42
CA PHE A 269 2.13 15.77 0.31
C PHE A 269 2.73 16.63 -0.80
N ASN A 270 2.71 16.10 -2.02
CA ASN A 270 2.99 16.84 -3.25
C ASN A 270 1.65 17.21 -3.90
N ILE A 271 1.27 18.48 -3.78
CA ILE A 271 -0.06 18.96 -4.15
C ILE A 271 -0.08 19.31 -5.64
N GLU A 272 -0.86 18.56 -6.41
CA GLU A 272 -1.03 18.76 -7.86
C GLU A 272 -2.32 19.58 -8.11
N PRO A 273 -2.26 20.80 -8.68
CA PRO A 273 -3.44 21.60 -8.99
C PRO A 273 -4.23 21.08 -10.21
N ASP A 274 -3.54 20.54 -11.23
CA ASP A 274 -4.21 20.09 -12.44
C ASP A 274 -4.81 18.68 -12.28
N PHE A 275 -6.13 18.57 -12.46
CA PHE A 275 -6.84 17.30 -12.30
C PHE A 275 -6.42 16.27 -13.36
N ALA A 276 -6.20 16.70 -14.60
CA ALA A 276 -5.81 15.79 -15.67
C ALA A 276 -4.39 15.24 -15.47
N GLN A 277 -3.44 16.07 -15.01
CA GLN A 277 -2.11 15.64 -14.61
C GLN A 277 -2.13 14.71 -13.40
N TYR A 278 -2.92 15.01 -12.37
CA TYR A 278 -3.11 14.13 -11.22
C TYR A 278 -3.59 12.73 -11.64
N LEU A 279 -4.64 12.66 -12.47
CA LEU A 279 -5.15 11.39 -12.98
C LEU A 279 -4.09 10.62 -13.78
N ARG A 280 -3.36 11.31 -14.68
CA ARG A 280 -2.29 10.70 -15.48
C ARG A 280 -1.17 10.12 -14.62
N ARG A 281 -0.69 10.87 -13.61
CA ARG A 281 0.35 10.36 -12.68
C ARG A 281 -0.15 9.16 -11.89
N ARG A 282 -1.41 9.19 -11.42
CA ARG A 282 -2.00 8.08 -10.67
C ARG A 282 -2.17 6.82 -11.52
N GLU A 283 -2.45 6.98 -12.80
CA GLU A 283 -2.67 5.88 -13.75
C GLU A 283 -1.39 5.39 -14.43
N SER A 284 -0.26 6.11 -14.29
CA SER A 284 1.03 5.72 -14.87
C SER A 284 1.81 4.69 -14.05
N PHE A 285 1.34 4.32 -12.85
CA PHE A 285 2.04 3.39 -11.94
C PHE A 285 3.48 3.82 -11.59
N ASP A 286 3.73 5.12 -11.43
CA ASP A 286 5.05 5.63 -11.08
C ASP A 286 5.37 5.38 -9.59
N THR A 287 6.29 4.45 -9.32
CA THR A 287 6.67 4.04 -7.96
C THR A 287 7.48 5.06 -7.18
N GLN A 288 7.88 6.19 -7.79
CA GLN A 288 8.56 7.28 -7.07
C GLN A 288 7.64 7.98 -6.06
N PHE A 289 6.32 7.89 -6.27
CA PHE A 289 5.33 8.57 -5.44
C PHE A 289 4.27 7.59 -4.93
N GLY A 290 3.71 7.93 -3.77
CA GLY A 290 2.45 7.36 -3.32
C GLY A 290 1.27 8.16 -3.88
N TYR A 291 0.09 7.56 -3.92
CA TYR A 291 -1.12 8.23 -4.39
C TYR A 291 -2.27 8.05 -3.40
N MET A 292 -2.98 9.13 -3.14
CA MET A 292 -4.26 9.06 -2.43
C MET A 292 -5.33 8.54 -3.39
N MET A 293 -6.09 7.54 -2.98
CA MET A 293 -7.19 7.07 -3.81
C MET A 293 -8.33 6.44 -3.01
N PRO A 294 -9.54 6.50 -3.57
CA PRO A 294 -10.66 5.78 -3.01
C PRO A 294 -10.51 4.27 -3.19
N GLN A 295 -10.97 3.49 -2.20
CA GLN A 295 -10.92 2.02 -2.21
C GLN A 295 -11.60 1.43 -3.47
N GLU A 296 -12.65 2.08 -3.98
CA GLU A 296 -13.31 1.64 -5.20
C GLU A 296 -12.40 1.66 -6.43
N LYS A 297 -11.51 2.65 -6.54
CA LYS A 297 -10.49 2.67 -7.60
C LYS A 297 -9.44 1.58 -7.37
N TRP A 298 -9.10 1.30 -6.11
CA TRP A 298 -8.13 0.25 -5.77
C TRP A 298 -8.57 -1.13 -6.29
N HIS A 299 -9.86 -1.47 -6.24
CA HIS A 299 -10.34 -2.74 -6.80
C HIS A 299 -9.99 -2.90 -8.28
N VAL A 300 -10.14 -1.85 -9.09
CA VAL A 300 -9.75 -1.85 -10.51
C VAL A 300 -8.23 -1.95 -10.68
N VAL A 301 -7.47 -1.20 -9.88
CA VAL A 301 -5.99 -1.24 -9.89
C VAL A 301 -5.49 -2.63 -9.51
N GLN A 302 -6.10 -3.29 -8.52
CA GLN A 302 -5.75 -4.63 -8.11
C GLN A 302 -5.96 -5.64 -9.24
N GLN A 303 -7.08 -5.56 -9.97
CA GLN A 303 -7.32 -6.41 -11.14
C GLN A 303 -6.30 -6.17 -12.25
N GLN A 304 -5.92 -4.91 -12.49
CA GLN A 304 -4.89 -4.59 -13.48
C GLN A 304 -3.52 -5.18 -13.10
N GLN A 305 -3.16 -5.13 -11.81
CA GLN A 305 -1.89 -5.68 -11.33
C GLN A 305 -1.81 -7.22 -11.37
N LEU A 306 -2.93 -7.94 -11.53
CA LEU A 306 -2.90 -9.41 -11.72
C LEU A 306 -2.26 -9.81 -13.06
N VAL A 307 -2.22 -8.90 -14.03
CA VAL A 307 -1.54 -9.11 -15.32
C VAL A 307 -0.03 -8.88 -15.18
N PHE A 308 0.42 -8.20 -14.13
CA PHE A 308 1.82 -7.81 -14.00
C PHE A 308 2.68 -8.97 -13.50
N THR A 309 3.93 -9.04 -13.95
CA THR A 309 4.90 -10.04 -13.45
C THR A 309 5.11 -9.90 -11.94
N ALA A 310 5.07 -8.67 -11.42
CA ALA A 310 5.12 -8.37 -10.00
C ALA A 310 4.23 -7.17 -9.65
N PRO A 311 3.54 -7.18 -8.49
CA PRO A 311 2.74 -6.04 -8.06
C PRO A 311 3.66 -4.85 -7.76
N LEU A 312 3.28 -3.67 -8.29
CA LEU A 312 4.02 -2.43 -8.12
C LEU A 312 3.56 -1.62 -6.90
N PHE A 313 2.28 -1.73 -6.55
CA PHE A 313 1.67 -1.01 -5.44
C PHE A 313 0.93 -1.94 -4.49
N SER A 314 0.90 -1.57 -3.23
CA SER A 314 0.10 -2.18 -2.17
C SER A 314 -0.89 -1.15 -1.61
N PHE A 315 -1.93 -1.69 -0.97
CA PHE A 315 -2.96 -0.92 -0.31
C PHE A 315 -3.15 -1.44 1.10
N HIS A 316 -3.04 -0.55 2.09
CA HIS A 316 -3.15 -0.90 3.49
C HIS A 316 -4.33 -0.14 4.11
N ARG A 317 -5.30 -0.88 4.68
CA ARG A 317 -6.49 -0.30 5.33
C ARG A 317 -6.15 0.57 6.55
N ASN A 318 -4.98 0.39 7.13
CA ASN A 318 -4.49 1.18 8.27
C ASN A 318 -4.02 2.58 7.85
N LEU A 319 -3.71 2.77 6.56
CA LEU A 319 -3.29 4.04 5.97
C LEU A 319 -4.46 4.75 5.26
N CYS A 320 -5.66 4.58 5.81
CA CYS A 320 -6.85 5.30 5.38
C CYS A 320 -7.05 6.53 6.25
N ILE A 321 -7.26 7.67 5.61
CA ILE A 321 -7.57 8.93 6.30
C ILE A 321 -9.05 8.94 6.70
N TYR A 322 -9.91 8.66 5.72
CA TYR A 322 -11.35 8.61 5.92
C TYR A 322 -11.86 7.19 5.74
N ARG A 323 -12.80 6.82 6.59
CA ARG A 323 -13.58 5.58 6.49
C ARG A 323 -15.06 5.92 6.47
N GLY A 324 -15.78 5.41 5.48
CA GLY A 324 -17.22 5.59 5.35
C GLY A 324 -17.66 7.02 5.06
N PHE A 325 -16.86 7.83 4.37
CA PHE A 325 -17.23 9.20 4.04
C PHE A 325 -18.38 9.20 3.01
N PRO A 326 -19.52 9.88 3.27
CA PRO A 326 -20.67 9.81 2.37
C PRO A 326 -20.41 10.59 1.07
N ILE A 327 -20.62 9.91 -0.06
CA ILE A 327 -20.55 10.50 -1.39
C ILE A 327 -21.97 10.58 -1.96
N SER A 328 -22.33 11.78 -2.39
CA SER A 328 -23.67 12.14 -2.86
C SER A 328 -23.60 12.89 -4.18
N PHE A 329 -24.76 13.07 -4.81
CA PHE A 329 -24.91 13.96 -5.95
C PHE A 329 -25.37 15.34 -5.49
N PRO A 330 -24.82 16.44 -6.05
CA PRO A 330 -25.33 17.77 -5.77
C PRO A 330 -26.70 17.98 -6.44
N ILE A 331 -27.64 18.52 -5.67
CA ILE A 331 -29.02 18.78 -6.08
C ILE A 331 -29.51 20.09 -5.47
N ALA A 332 -30.33 20.84 -6.21
CA ALA A 332 -30.91 22.07 -5.70
C ALA A 332 -31.82 21.78 -4.47
N PRO A 333 -31.82 22.65 -3.42
CA PRO A 333 -32.55 22.40 -2.17
C PRO A 333 -34.00 21.96 -2.37
N ASN A 334 -34.73 22.65 -3.26
CA ASN A 334 -36.14 22.43 -3.52
C ASN A 334 -36.40 21.78 -4.90
N SER A 335 -35.48 20.95 -5.40
CA SER A 335 -35.69 20.26 -6.67
C SER A 335 -36.80 19.22 -6.57
N VAL A 336 -37.71 19.24 -7.55
CA VAL A 336 -38.76 18.23 -7.73
C VAL A 336 -38.19 16.82 -8.02
N PHE A 337 -36.93 16.73 -8.43
CA PHE A 337 -36.27 15.46 -8.74
C PHE A 337 -35.59 14.80 -7.54
N ARG A 338 -35.57 15.44 -6.36
CA ARG A 338 -34.92 14.89 -5.16
C ARG A 338 -35.48 13.53 -4.77
N GLU A 339 -36.77 13.48 -4.49
CA GLU A 339 -37.42 12.24 -4.06
C GLU A 339 -37.34 11.13 -5.12
N PRO A 340 -37.60 11.40 -6.43
CA PRO A 340 -37.37 10.42 -7.48
C PRO A 340 -35.95 9.84 -7.54
N LEU A 341 -34.93 10.69 -7.37
CA LEU A 341 -33.53 10.30 -7.46
C LEU A 341 -33.08 9.53 -6.22
N GLU A 342 -33.42 10.00 -5.02
CA GLU A 342 -33.11 9.33 -3.76
C GLU A 342 -33.80 7.96 -3.66
N ARG A 343 -35.06 7.86 -4.11
CA ARG A 343 -35.77 6.57 -4.21
C ARG A 343 -35.04 5.60 -5.13
N LEU A 344 -34.58 6.07 -6.29
CA LEU A 344 -33.83 5.23 -7.23
C LEU A 344 -32.49 4.77 -6.64
N ILE A 345 -31.76 5.65 -5.96
CA ILE A 345 -30.51 5.30 -5.26
C ILE A 345 -30.76 4.24 -4.20
N GLY A 346 -31.82 4.41 -3.39
CA GLY A 346 -32.21 3.44 -2.37
C GLY A 346 -32.56 2.08 -2.96
N GLU A 347 -33.38 2.04 -4.01
CA GLU A 347 -33.76 0.80 -4.70
C GLU A 347 -32.55 0.11 -5.37
N ALA A 348 -31.70 0.86 -6.07
CA ALA A 348 -30.51 0.31 -6.74
C ALA A 348 -29.49 -0.24 -5.73
N THR A 349 -29.42 0.35 -4.54
CA THR A 349 -28.58 -0.15 -3.45
C THR A 349 -29.20 -1.38 -2.79
N ALA A 350 -30.51 -1.35 -2.49
CA ALA A 350 -31.23 -2.45 -1.84
C ALA A 350 -31.31 -3.73 -2.70
N THR A 351 -31.39 -3.57 -4.02
CA THR A 351 -31.41 -4.69 -4.98
C THR A 351 -30.02 -5.26 -5.29
N GLY A 352 -28.94 -4.59 -4.84
CA GLY A 352 -27.56 -4.98 -5.15
C GLY A 352 -27.07 -4.57 -6.55
N LEU A 353 -27.88 -3.85 -7.33
CA LEU A 353 -27.49 -3.34 -8.67
C LEU A 353 -26.23 -2.48 -8.60
N MET A 354 -26.11 -1.62 -7.58
CA MET A 354 -24.92 -0.78 -7.38
C MET A 354 -23.64 -1.59 -7.19
N ALA A 355 -23.69 -2.70 -6.45
CA ALA A 355 -22.55 -3.57 -6.25
C ALA A 355 -22.19 -4.29 -7.56
N HIS A 356 -23.19 -4.82 -8.26
CA HIS A 356 -22.99 -5.47 -9.55
C HIS A 356 -22.35 -4.55 -10.60
N TRP A 357 -22.81 -3.30 -10.71
CA TRP A 357 -22.20 -2.31 -11.62
C TRP A 357 -20.77 -1.93 -11.24
N ARG A 358 -20.42 -1.96 -9.95
CA ARG A 358 -19.03 -1.77 -9.50
C ARG A 358 -18.14 -2.92 -9.93
N ASP A 359 -18.62 -4.16 -9.79
CA ASP A 359 -17.87 -5.36 -10.19
C ASP A 359 -17.65 -5.40 -11.71
N MET A 360 -18.63 -4.96 -12.50
CA MET A 360 -18.51 -4.87 -13.96
C MET A 360 -17.59 -3.73 -14.45
N ALA A 361 -17.29 -2.74 -13.61
CA ALA A 361 -16.60 -1.53 -14.04
C ALA A 361 -15.21 -1.80 -14.66
N PHE A 362 -14.49 -2.82 -14.18
CA PHE A 362 -13.19 -3.22 -14.76
C PHE A 362 -13.35 -3.69 -16.21
N SER A 363 -14.31 -4.60 -16.46
CA SER A 363 -14.59 -5.09 -17.81
C SER A 363 -15.06 -3.97 -18.73
N GLU A 364 -15.94 -3.09 -18.22
CA GLU A 364 -16.40 -1.92 -18.98
C GLU A 364 -15.25 -0.99 -19.37
N MET A 365 -14.30 -0.73 -18.47
CA MET A 365 -13.13 0.08 -18.78
C MET A 365 -12.27 -0.53 -19.89
N ILE A 366 -12.15 -1.86 -19.95
CA ILE A 366 -11.46 -2.57 -21.03
C ILE A 366 -12.24 -2.42 -22.34
N THR A 367 -13.56 -2.69 -22.33
CA THR A 367 -14.39 -2.55 -23.54
C THR A 367 -14.44 -1.12 -24.07
N ALA A 368 -14.34 -0.14 -23.18
CA ALA A 368 -14.27 1.29 -23.48
C ALA A 368 -12.90 1.74 -24.01
N GLY A 369 -11.89 0.85 -24.05
CA GLY A 369 -10.52 1.18 -24.43
C GLY A 369 -9.81 2.13 -23.47
N LYS A 370 -10.33 2.31 -22.24
CA LYS A 370 -9.75 3.18 -21.21
C LYS A 370 -8.69 2.48 -20.37
N LEU A 371 -8.66 1.15 -20.40
CA LEU A 371 -7.67 0.33 -19.71
C LEU A 371 -7.08 -0.68 -20.69
N SER A 372 -5.74 -0.75 -20.74
CA SER A 372 -5.02 -1.77 -21.49
C SER A 372 -4.47 -2.83 -20.54
N LEU A 373 -4.52 -4.09 -20.97
CA LEU A 373 -3.90 -5.22 -20.29
C LEU A 373 -2.45 -5.31 -20.76
N ALA A 374 -1.59 -4.47 -20.20
CA ALA A 374 -0.15 -4.47 -20.45
C ALA A 374 0.59 -4.68 -19.14
N ASP A 375 1.67 -5.46 -19.16
CA ASP A 375 2.54 -5.60 -18.00
C ASP A 375 3.39 -4.34 -17.83
N LEU A 376 3.11 -3.56 -16.79
CA LEU A 376 3.91 -2.40 -16.38
C LEU A 376 4.92 -2.77 -15.27
N GLY A 377 4.85 -4.00 -14.77
CA GLY A 377 5.76 -4.54 -13.78
C GLY A 377 7.19 -4.62 -14.34
N LYS A 378 8.16 -4.52 -13.43
CA LYS A 378 9.55 -4.82 -13.79
C LYS A 378 9.70 -6.33 -13.85
N PRO A 379 10.32 -6.90 -14.91
CA PRO A 379 10.59 -8.32 -14.96
C PRO A 379 11.51 -8.70 -13.80
N ASN A 380 11.26 -9.88 -13.22
CA ASN A 380 12.17 -10.46 -12.24
C ASN A 380 13.42 -10.97 -12.98
N GLU A 381 14.37 -10.08 -13.24
CA GLU A 381 15.63 -10.47 -13.83
C GLU A 381 16.48 -11.20 -12.79
N PHE A 382 16.80 -12.46 -13.08
CA PHE A 382 17.78 -13.20 -12.29
C PHE A 382 19.14 -12.50 -12.40
N ARG A 383 19.61 -11.95 -11.28
CA ARG A 383 20.94 -11.36 -11.17
C ARG A 383 21.85 -12.30 -10.39
N ALA A 384 22.85 -12.86 -11.07
CA ALA A 384 23.94 -13.59 -10.41
C ALA A 384 24.69 -12.69 -9.41
N MET A 385 25.10 -13.27 -8.27
CA MET A 385 25.92 -12.58 -7.26
C MET A 385 27.23 -12.09 -7.87
N ARG A 386 27.57 -10.83 -7.62
CA ARG A 386 28.82 -10.20 -8.07
C ARG A 386 29.77 -10.00 -6.89
N LEU A 387 31.06 -9.83 -7.18
CA LEU A 387 32.06 -9.52 -6.15
C LEU A 387 31.70 -8.26 -5.34
N MET A 388 31.06 -7.28 -5.98
CA MET A 388 30.56 -6.07 -5.30
C MET A 388 29.53 -6.38 -4.21
N ASP A 389 28.78 -7.48 -4.31
CA ASP A 389 27.81 -7.85 -3.30
C ASP A 389 28.52 -8.38 -2.03
N LEU A 390 29.80 -8.75 -2.10
CA LEU A 390 30.60 -9.22 -0.95
C LEU A 390 31.30 -8.08 -0.19
N HIS A 391 31.15 -6.81 -0.60
CA HIS A 391 31.95 -5.70 -0.09
C HIS A 391 31.88 -5.55 1.44
N TYR A 392 30.71 -5.69 2.07
CA TYR A 392 30.60 -5.60 3.54
C TYR A 392 31.40 -6.69 4.25
N ILE A 393 31.40 -7.92 3.72
CA ILE A 393 32.19 -9.03 4.28
C ILE A 393 33.68 -8.76 4.09
N LEU A 394 34.09 -8.28 2.91
CA LEU A 394 35.48 -7.95 2.63
C LEU A 394 35.99 -6.82 3.54
N ILE A 395 35.17 -5.78 3.78
CA ILE A 395 35.49 -4.69 4.70
C ILE A 395 35.61 -5.21 6.13
N ALA A 396 34.65 -6.02 6.59
CA ALA A 396 34.71 -6.62 7.92
C ALA A 396 35.95 -7.51 8.10
N GLY A 397 36.27 -8.34 7.12
CA GLY A 397 37.47 -9.17 7.12
C GLY A 397 38.75 -8.33 7.15
N ALA A 398 38.83 -7.27 6.34
CA ALA A 398 39.96 -6.35 6.35
C ALA A 398 40.14 -5.67 7.71
N LEU A 399 39.06 -5.18 8.33
CA LEU A 399 39.09 -4.58 9.67
C LEU A 399 39.56 -5.57 10.75
N MET A 400 39.11 -6.82 10.69
CA MET A 400 39.54 -7.85 11.65
C MET A 400 41.02 -8.19 11.47
N MET A 401 41.50 -8.28 10.22
CA MET A 401 42.92 -8.53 9.93
C MET A 401 43.82 -7.38 10.35
N THR A 402 43.40 -6.13 10.14
CA THR A 402 44.18 -4.96 10.59
C THR A 402 44.23 -4.90 12.11
N LEU A 403 43.14 -5.19 12.81
CA LEU A 403 43.12 -5.28 14.27
C LEU A 403 44.09 -6.36 14.77
N ALA A 404 44.04 -7.56 14.18
CA ALA A 404 44.95 -8.64 14.52
C ALA A 404 46.42 -8.26 14.30
N PHE A 405 46.72 -7.57 13.20
CA PHE A 405 48.06 -7.07 12.91
C PHE A 405 48.52 -6.02 13.93
N ILE A 406 47.65 -5.11 14.35
CA ILE A 406 47.96 -4.12 15.40
C ILE A 406 48.25 -4.79 16.74
N VAL A 407 47.42 -5.76 17.15
CA VAL A 407 47.65 -6.52 18.38
C VAL A 407 48.99 -7.24 18.35
N PHE A 408 49.31 -7.89 17.24
CA PHE A 408 50.62 -8.54 17.05
C PHE A 408 51.79 -7.55 17.17
N LEU A 409 51.69 -6.36 16.56
CA LEU A 409 52.72 -5.34 16.71
C LEU A 409 52.87 -4.84 18.16
N LEU A 410 51.76 -4.68 18.89
CA LEU A 410 51.78 -4.27 20.29
C LEU A 410 52.41 -5.36 21.17
N GLU A 411 52.14 -6.63 20.92
CA GLU A 411 52.79 -7.75 21.60
C GLU A 411 54.30 -7.73 21.39
N GLN A 412 54.76 -7.50 20.16
CA GLN A 412 56.19 -7.42 19.86
C GLN A 412 56.86 -6.21 20.50
N LEU A 413 56.20 -5.04 20.49
CA LEU A 413 56.71 -3.84 21.16
C LEU A 413 56.76 -4.00 22.68
N HIS A 414 55.79 -4.71 23.27
CA HIS A 414 55.79 -5.01 24.69
C HIS A 414 56.90 -6.00 25.04
N HIS A 415 57.09 -7.03 24.23
CA HIS A 415 58.16 -8.01 24.40
C HIS A 415 59.54 -7.35 24.31
N TRP A 416 59.77 -6.50 23.31
CA TRP A 416 61.02 -5.76 23.14
C TRP A 416 61.31 -4.71 24.23
N ARG A 417 60.29 -4.25 24.96
CA ARG A 417 60.47 -3.37 26.15
C ARG A 417 60.65 -4.13 27.46
N ALA A 418 60.33 -5.43 27.48
CA ALA A 418 60.42 -6.27 28.65
C ALA A 418 61.74 -7.06 28.72
N GLU A 419 62.42 -7.23 27.58
CA GLU A 419 63.87 -7.47 27.48
C GLU A 419 64.66 -6.18 27.75
#